data_AF-A0A523VCI3-F1
#
_entry.id   AF-A0A523VCI3-F1
#
_cell.length_a   1.000
_cell.length_b   1.000
_cell.length_c   1.000
_cell.angle_alpha   90.00
_cell.angle_beta   90.00
_cell.angle_gamma   90.00
#
_symmetry.space_group_name_H-M   'P 1'
#
loop_
_entity.id
_entity.type
_entity.pdbx_description
1 polymer ?
#
loop_
_entity_poly.entity_id
_entity_poly.type
_entity_poly.pdbx_seq_one_letter_code
_entity_poly.pdbx_strand_id
1 'polypeptide(L)'
;MSMFRFGAAYYPEHWPEERWPEDARLMAEAGMNVVRLAEFAWSWMEPSDGQFDFDWLDRAMGVLNSQDIQVVLGTPTASPPPWLMSKHPEVFMVREDGRRATYGNRRAYCPRNPTYW
;
A
#
# COMPACT_ATOMS: atom_id res chain seq x y z
N MET A 1 7.55 -2.44 -29.84
CA MET A 1 6.09 -2.23 -29.73
C MET A 1 5.76 -2.04 -28.26
N SER A 2 4.99 -1.02 -27.88
CA SER A 2 4.50 -0.90 -26.49
C SER A 2 3.43 -1.96 -26.26
N MET A 3 3.61 -2.84 -25.26
CA MET A 3 2.60 -3.81 -24.84
C MET A 3 1.50 -3.10 -24.05
N PHE A 4 0.24 -3.51 -24.23
CA PHE A 4 -0.88 -3.01 -23.43
C PHE A 4 -0.71 -3.49 -21.98
N ARG A 5 -0.85 -2.58 -21.00
CA ARG A 5 -0.75 -2.91 -19.58
C ARG A 5 -2.08 -3.44 -19.07
N PHE A 6 -2.09 -4.69 -18.62
CA PHE A 6 -3.26 -5.36 -18.07
C PHE A 6 -2.91 -5.96 -16.71
N GLY A 7 -3.75 -5.70 -15.70
CA GLY A 7 -3.36 -5.90 -14.32
C GLY A 7 -4.41 -5.49 -13.30
N ALA A 8 -4.02 -5.55 -12.02
CA ALA A 8 -4.86 -5.16 -10.90
C ALA A 8 -4.05 -4.46 -9.79
N ALA A 9 -4.74 -3.89 -8.82
CA ALA A 9 -4.11 -3.59 -7.53
C ALA A 9 -3.94 -4.92 -6.77
N TYR A 10 -2.71 -5.19 -6.30
CA TYR A 10 -2.39 -6.39 -5.56
C TYR A 10 -1.88 -6.01 -4.16
N TYR A 11 -2.41 -6.70 -3.15
CA TYR A 11 -2.17 -6.45 -1.73
C TYR A 11 -1.68 -7.75 -1.06
N PRO A 12 -0.44 -8.20 -1.33
CA PRO A 12 0.11 -9.41 -0.74
C PRO A 12 0.15 -9.34 0.79
N GLU A 13 0.26 -8.14 1.38
CA GLU A 13 0.23 -7.90 2.83
C GLU A 13 -1.10 -8.28 3.50
N HIS A 14 -2.16 -8.57 2.72
CA HIS A 14 -3.44 -9.05 3.23
C HIS A 14 -3.58 -10.58 3.21
N TRP A 15 -2.59 -11.30 2.70
CA TRP A 15 -2.63 -12.75 2.52
C TRP A 15 -1.38 -13.42 3.11
N PRO A 16 -1.47 -14.68 3.57
CA PRO A 16 -0.30 -15.47 3.95
C PRO A 16 0.71 -15.59 2.80
N GLU A 17 2.02 -15.61 3.10
CA GLU A 17 3.07 -15.59 2.06
C GLU A 17 2.98 -16.79 1.11
N GLU A 18 2.49 -17.93 1.58
CA GLU A 18 2.32 -19.15 0.78
C GLU A 18 1.31 -18.96 -0.37
N ARG A 19 0.46 -17.93 -0.29
CA ARG A 19 -0.52 -17.60 -1.32
C ARG A 19 0.09 -16.86 -2.51
N TRP A 20 1.16 -16.09 -2.29
CA TRP A 20 1.70 -15.17 -3.30
C TRP A 20 2.15 -15.87 -4.60
N PRO A 21 2.84 -17.03 -4.56
CA PRO A 21 3.21 -17.74 -5.78
C PRO A 21 2.00 -18.19 -6.61
N GLU A 22 0.94 -18.62 -5.95
CA GLU A 22 -0.30 -19.04 -6.62
C GLU A 22 -1.03 -17.84 -7.25
N ASP A 23 -1.09 -16.71 -6.55
CA ASP A 23 -1.66 -15.48 -7.11
C ASP A 23 -0.88 -15.03 -8.35
N ALA A 24 0.46 -15.03 -8.29
CA ALA A 24 1.31 -14.66 -9.42
C ALA A 24 1.12 -15.60 -10.63
N ARG A 25 1.02 -16.92 -10.38
CA ARG A 25 0.71 -17.92 -11.42
C ARG A 25 -0.65 -17.64 -12.07
N LEU A 26 -1.69 -17.42 -11.27
CA LEU A 26 -3.04 -17.14 -11.77
C LEU A 26 -3.12 -15.82 -12.55
N MET A 27 -2.40 -14.79 -12.11
CA MET A 27 -2.28 -13.52 -12.83
C MET A 27 -1.63 -13.72 -14.21
N ALA A 28 -0.54 -14.49 -14.27
CA ALA A 28 0.14 -14.80 -15.52
C ALA A 28 -0.76 -15.62 -16.48
N GLU A 29 -1.48 -16.62 -15.97
CA GLU A 29 -2.45 -17.40 -16.74
C GLU A 29 -3.61 -16.56 -17.28
N ALA A 30 -4.02 -15.53 -16.54
CA ALA A 30 -5.00 -14.55 -16.98
C ALA A 30 -4.43 -13.53 -17.99
N GLY A 31 -3.13 -13.58 -18.28
CA GLY A 31 -2.45 -12.66 -19.19
C GLY A 31 -2.12 -11.29 -18.58
N MET A 32 -2.13 -11.16 -17.26
CA MET A 32 -1.69 -9.93 -16.59
C MET A 32 -0.18 -9.76 -16.71
N ASN A 33 0.27 -8.52 -16.90
CA ASN A 33 1.69 -8.18 -17.06
C ASN A 33 2.14 -7.04 -16.14
N VAL A 34 1.24 -6.50 -15.33
CA VAL A 34 1.57 -5.47 -14.35
C VAL A 34 0.65 -5.56 -13.13
N VAL A 35 1.13 -5.19 -11.96
CA VAL A 35 0.29 -4.92 -10.78
C VAL A 35 0.65 -3.59 -10.15
N ARG A 36 -0.30 -2.97 -9.46
CA ARG A 36 -0.03 -1.83 -8.56
C ARG A 36 0.01 -2.33 -7.13
N LEU A 37 1.08 -2.01 -6.41
CA LEU A 37 1.39 -2.63 -5.12
C LEU A 37 1.73 -1.57 -4.07
N ALA A 38 1.48 -1.88 -2.80
CA ALA A 38 1.85 -1.07 -1.63
C ALA A 38 1.17 0.31 -1.48
N GLU A 39 0.06 0.60 -2.17
CA GLU A 39 -0.63 1.90 -2.03
C GLU A 39 -1.02 2.23 -0.56
N PHE A 40 -1.38 1.22 0.23
CA PHE A 40 -1.86 1.37 1.61
C PHE A 40 -0.97 0.66 2.65
N ALA A 41 0.23 0.24 2.26
CA ALA A 41 1.06 -0.62 3.09
C ALA A 41 1.94 0.13 4.11
N TRP A 42 1.62 1.39 4.46
CA TRP A 42 2.47 2.19 5.35
C TRP A 42 2.69 1.48 6.68
N SER A 43 1.63 0.96 7.32
CA SER A 43 1.77 0.26 8.60
C SER A 43 2.56 -1.06 8.53
N TRP A 44 2.76 -1.62 7.33
CA TRP A 44 3.63 -2.78 7.13
C TRP A 44 5.07 -2.35 6.86
N MET A 45 5.27 -1.28 6.09
CA MET A 45 6.60 -0.75 5.78
C MET A 45 7.23 0.02 6.95
N GLU A 46 6.41 0.66 7.78
CA GLU A 46 6.80 1.39 8.98
C GLU A 46 5.83 1.04 10.13
N PRO A 47 5.98 -0.15 10.77
CA PRO A 47 5.08 -0.61 11.82
C PRO A 47 5.05 0.28 13.06
N SER A 48 6.13 1.03 13.31
CA SER A 48 6.22 2.04 14.36
C SER A 48 7.16 3.16 13.94
N ASP A 49 7.05 4.31 14.59
CA ASP A 49 7.77 5.54 14.26
C ASP A 49 9.28 5.32 14.05
N GLY A 50 9.74 5.49 12.80
CA GLY A 50 11.12 5.34 12.39
C GLY A 50 11.64 3.89 12.31
N GLN A 51 10.80 2.89 12.47
CA GLN A 51 11.14 1.47 12.33
C GLN A 51 10.60 0.94 11.01
N PHE A 52 11.47 0.58 10.08
CA PHE A 52 11.09 0.15 8.73
C PHE A 52 11.31 -1.34 8.48
N ASP A 53 10.39 -1.97 7.77
CA ASP A 53 10.48 -3.37 7.30
C ASP A 53 10.05 -3.45 5.82
N PHE A 54 11.03 -3.70 4.95
CA PHE A 54 10.82 -3.85 3.51
C PHE A 54 11.03 -5.30 3.02
N ASP A 55 11.42 -6.23 3.90
CA ASP A 55 11.84 -7.56 3.48
C ASP A 55 10.66 -8.32 2.83
N TRP A 56 9.45 -8.14 3.34
CA TRP A 56 8.24 -8.72 2.76
C TRP A 56 7.95 -8.18 1.36
N LEU A 57 8.22 -6.89 1.13
CA LEU A 57 7.98 -6.21 -0.13
C LEU A 57 8.92 -6.77 -1.20
N ASP A 58 10.20 -6.92 -0.85
CA ASP A 58 11.21 -7.50 -1.73
C ASP A 58 10.86 -8.95 -2.11
N ARG A 59 10.41 -9.77 -1.15
CA ARG A 59 9.94 -11.13 -1.42
C ARG A 59 8.73 -11.14 -2.37
N ALA A 60 7.72 -10.33 -2.09
CA ALA A 60 6.51 -10.26 -2.91
C ALA A 60 6.82 -9.79 -4.35
N MET A 61 7.66 -8.77 -4.52
CA MET A 61 8.11 -8.32 -5.84
C MET A 61 8.94 -9.39 -6.55
N GLY A 62 9.77 -10.14 -5.84
CA GLY A 62 10.52 -11.28 -6.39
C GLY A 62 9.60 -12.36 -6.96
N VAL A 63 8.52 -12.70 -6.24
CA VAL A 63 7.51 -13.67 -6.69
C VAL A 63 6.82 -13.19 -7.96
N LEU A 64 6.37 -11.92 -8.01
CA LEU A 64 5.73 -11.34 -9.20
C LEU A 64 6.68 -11.31 -10.40
N ASN A 65 7.92 -10.89 -10.17
CA ASN A 65 8.95 -10.84 -11.20
C ASN A 65 9.29 -12.24 -11.75
N SER A 66 9.18 -13.30 -10.94
CA SER A 66 9.37 -14.69 -11.42
C SER A 66 8.35 -15.14 -12.47
N GLN A 67 7.23 -14.40 -12.61
CA GLN A 67 6.17 -14.62 -13.60
C GLN A 67 6.13 -13.50 -14.66
N ASP A 68 7.22 -12.72 -14.80
CA ASP A 68 7.32 -11.59 -15.71
C ASP A 68 6.27 -10.47 -15.48
N ILE A 69 5.73 -10.36 -14.26
CA ILE A 69 4.75 -9.33 -13.89
C ILE A 69 5.48 -8.09 -13.37
N GLN A 70 5.30 -6.95 -14.03
CA GLN A 70 5.88 -5.68 -13.62
C GLN A 70 5.13 -5.08 -12.41
N VAL A 71 5.82 -4.23 -11.64
CA VAL A 71 5.22 -3.56 -10.48
C VAL A 71 5.20 -2.04 -10.68
N VAL A 72 4.02 -1.44 -10.50
CA VAL A 72 3.84 -0.01 -10.24
C VAL A 72 3.83 0.17 -8.73
N LEU A 73 4.98 0.58 -8.18
CA LEU A 73 5.18 0.70 -6.74
C LEU A 73 4.52 1.97 -6.17
N GLY A 74 3.71 1.81 -5.14
CA GLY A 74 3.12 2.91 -4.37
C GLY A 74 4.06 3.47 -3.31
N THR A 75 3.79 4.71 -2.88
CA THR A 75 4.55 5.44 -1.84
C THR A 75 3.97 5.29 -0.42
N PRO A 76 3.25 4.19 -0.14
CA PRO A 76 2.16 4.00 0.84
C PRO A 76 1.36 5.18 1.46
N THR A 77 1.58 6.43 1.07
CA THR A 77 1.02 7.64 1.73
C THR A 77 -0.47 7.89 1.45
N ALA A 78 -1.19 6.93 0.87
CA ALA A 78 -2.63 7.05 0.67
C ALA A 78 -3.40 6.92 1.99
N SER A 79 -2.84 6.27 3.02
CA SER A 79 -3.40 6.27 4.37
C SER A 79 -2.30 6.14 5.42
N PRO A 80 -2.23 7.03 6.42
CA PRO A 80 -1.26 6.91 7.50
C PRO A 80 -1.54 5.71 8.41
N PRO A 81 -0.49 5.19 9.07
CA PRO A 81 -0.62 4.13 10.06
C PRO A 81 -1.24 4.67 11.35
N PRO A 82 -1.84 3.80 12.18
CA PRO A 82 -2.49 4.23 13.41
C PRO A 82 -1.57 4.98 14.39
N TRP A 83 -0.30 4.57 14.49
CA TRP A 83 0.67 5.18 15.39
C TRP A 83 0.93 6.66 15.06
N LEU A 84 1.02 7.00 13.77
CA LEU A 84 1.27 8.38 13.33
C LEU A 84 0.10 9.26 13.73
N MET A 85 -1.11 8.80 13.44
CA MET A 85 -2.33 9.54 13.76
C MET A 85 -2.56 9.66 15.27
N SER A 86 -2.04 8.72 16.07
CA SER A 86 -2.15 8.74 17.53
C SER A 86 -1.20 9.77 18.12
N LYS A 87 0.02 9.82 17.57
CA LYS A 87 1.06 10.76 17.95
C LYS A 87 0.73 12.20 17.50
N HIS A 88 0.08 12.33 16.34
CA HIS A 88 -0.23 13.59 15.67
C HIS A 88 -1.72 13.73 15.36
N PRO A 89 -2.59 13.87 16.38
CA PRO A 89 -4.04 14.00 16.17
C PRO A 89 -4.43 15.26 15.39
N GLU A 90 -3.56 16.28 15.33
CA GLU A 90 -3.71 17.46 14.50
C GLU A 90 -3.72 17.16 12.99
N VAL A 91 -3.16 16.02 12.57
CA VAL A 91 -3.13 15.58 11.17
C VAL A 91 -4.51 15.21 10.65
N PHE A 92 -5.43 14.76 11.51
CA PHE A 92 -6.81 14.46 11.08
C PHE A 92 -7.49 15.67 10.43
N MET A 93 -8.18 15.40 9.33
CA MET A 93 -9.07 16.35 8.67
C MET A 93 -10.23 16.72 9.60
N VAL A 94 -10.65 17.98 9.55
CA VAL A 94 -11.89 18.46 10.15
C VAL A 94 -12.94 18.57 9.04
N ARG A 95 -14.10 17.96 9.25
CA ARG A 95 -15.22 17.96 8.30
C ARG A 95 -15.98 19.28 8.38
N GLU A 96 -16.88 19.50 7.43
CA GLU A 96 -17.70 20.72 7.33
C GLU A 96 -18.55 20.98 8.59
N ASP A 97 -19.00 19.92 9.27
CA ASP A 97 -19.76 19.99 10.52
C ASP A 97 -18.89 20.31 11.76
N GLY A 98 -17.61 20.65 11.56
CA GLY A 98 -16.65 20.95 12.61
C GLY A 98 -16.11 19.71 13.34
N ARG A 99 -16.53 18.50 12.98
CA ARG A 99 -16.05 17.27 13.64
C ARG A 99 -14.75 16.80 13.01
N ARG A 100 -13.78 16.46 13.85
CA ARG A 100 -12.54 15.83 13.44
C ARG A 100 -12.83 14.40 12.97
N ALA A 101 -12.23 14.00 11.85
CA ALA A 101 -12.21 12.61 11.43
C ALA A 101 -11.50 11.75 12.49
N THR A 102 -11.85 10.48 12.57
CA THR A 102 -11.24 9.52 13.49
C THR A 102 -10.77 8.28 12.72
N TYR A 103 -10.18 7.33 13.43
CA TYR A 103 -9.83 6.01 12.90
C TYR A 103 -11.02 5.28 12.28
N GLY A 104 -10.70 4.34 11.38
CA GLY A 104 -11.67 3.40 10.79
C GLY A 104 -11.92 3.61 9.29
N ASN A 105 -11.28 4.59 8.66
CA ASN A 105 -11.30 4.78 7.21
C ASN A 105 -9.91 5.18 6.72
N ARG A 106 -9.76 5.37 5.41
CA ARG A 106 -8.54 5.85 4.75
C ARG A 106 -8.63 7.32 4.38
N ARG A 107 -7.49 7.95 4.08
CA ARG A 107 -7.40 9.37 3.65
C ARG A 107 -8.05 10.35 4.62
N ALA A 108 -7.99 10.05 5.92
CA ALA A 108 -8.55 10.89 6.97
C ALA A 108 -7.62 12.05 7.38
N TYR A 109 -6.46 12.21 6.74
CA TYR A 109 -5.50 13.27 7.01
C TYR A 109 -5.85 14.57 6.26
N CYS A 110 -5.40 15.70 6.79
CA CYS A 110 -5.47 16.99 6.14
C CYS A 110 -4.31 17.11 5.12
N PRO A 111 -4.59 17.28 3.81
CA PRO A 111 -3.54 17.34 2.79
C PRO A 111 -2.66 18.59 2.87
N ARG A 112 -3.01 19.58 3.70
CA ARG A 112 -2.23 20.80 3.94
C ARG A 112 -1.52 20.82 5.29
N ASN A 113 -1.64 19.76 6.10
CA ASN A 113 -0.95 19.73 7.39
C ASN A 113 0.55 19.44 7.17
N PRO A 114 1.47 20.33 7.60
CA PRO A 114 2.90 20.15 7.39
C PRO A 114 3.49 18.98 8.18
N THR A 115 2.87 18.51 9.26
CA THR A 115 3.33 17.33 9.99
C THR A 115 3.20 16.05 9.15
N TYR A 116 2.33 16.02 8.15
CA TYR A 116 2.14 14.87 7.28
C TYR A 116 3.17 14.78 6.14
N TRP A 117 3.92 15.85 5.87
CA TRP A 117 4.81 16.00 4.72
C TRP A 117 6.25 16.28 5.15
#